data_AF-A0AAQ3SZC6-F1
#
_entry.id   AF-A0AAQ3SZC6-F1
#
_cell.length_a   1.000
_cell.length_b   1.000
_cell.length_c   1.000
_cell.angle_alpha   90.00
_cell.angle_beta   90.00
_cell.angle_gamma   90.00
#
_symmetry.space_group_name_H-M   'P 1'
#
loop_
_entity.id
_entity.type
_entity.pdbx_description
1 polymer ?
#
loop_
_entity_poly.entity_id
_entity_poly.type
_entity_poly.pdbx_seq_one_letter_code
_entity_poly.pdbx_strand_id
1 'polypeptide(L)'
;MREVVKKEVLKLLHAGIIYLVQDSEWVSPVQVVPKMGGMTVVKNQNNELIPQRTVTGWRMCIDYRKLNVATRKDHFPLPFIDEMLERLANHSFSCYLDGYFGYHRIPIHPDD
;
A
#
# COMPACT_ATOMS: atom_id res chain seq x y z
N MET A 1 -5.49 -18.30 0.32
CA MET A 1 -4.89 -17.21 -0.46
C MET A 1 -5.81 -16.66 -1.55
N ARG A 2 -6.36 -17.49 -2.45
CA ARG A 2 -7.34 -17.05 -3.46
C ARG A 2 -8.58 -16.35 -2.87
N GLU A 3 -9.03 -16.82 -1.71
CA GLU A 3 -10.16 -16.22 -0.97
C GLU A 3 -9.85 -14.82 -0.45
N VAL A 4 -8.60 -14.56 -0.02
CA VAL A 4 -8.16 -13.23 0.42
C VAL A 4 -8.24 -12.25 -0.75
N VAL A 5 -7.73 -12.66 -1.92
CA VAL A 5 -7.80 -11.87 -3.15
C VAL A 5 -9.26 -11.61 -3.53
N LYS A 6 -10.11 -12.66 -3.56
CA LYS A 6 -11.53 -12.52 -3.90
C LYS A 6 -12.25 -11.54 -2.98
N LYS A 7 -12.00 -11.61 -1.67
CA LYS A 7 -12.61 -10.71 -0.67
C LYS A 7 -12.19 -9.26 -0.90
N GLU A 8 -10.91 -8.99 -1.13
CA GLU A 8 -10.41 -7.63 -1.38
C GLU A 8 -10.92 -7.08 -2.72
N VAL A 9 -10.92 -7.89 -3.79
CA VAL A 9 -11.45 -7.48 -5.11
C VAL A 9 -12.92 -7.09 -5.01
N LEU A 10 -13.76 -7.91 -4.36
CA LEU A 10 -15.17 -7.59 -4.16
C LEU A 10 -15.36 -6.31 -3.34
N LYS A 11 -14.54 -6.10 -2.32
CA LYS A 11 -14.56 -4.87 -1.51
C LYS A 11 -14.23 -3.64 -2.35
N LEU A 12 -13.18 -3.69 -3.18
CA LEU A 12 -12.78 -2.59 -4.05
C LEU A 12 -13.84 -2.31 -5.13
N LEU A 13 -14.44 -3.37 -5.68
CA LEU A 13 -15.52 -3.27 -6.66
C LEU A 13 -16.76 -2.59 -6.06
N HIS A 14 -17.21 -3.02 -4.87
CA HIS A 14 -18.35 -2.40 -4.19
C HIS A 14 -18.08 -0.94 -3.80
N ALA A 15 -16.82 -0.58 -3.54
CA ALA A 15 -16.42 0.79 -3.25
C ALA A 15 -16.28 1.67 -4.52
N GLY A 16 -16.43 1.09 -5.72
CA GLY A 16 -16.25 1.80 -6.99
C GLY A 16 -14.81 2.20 -7.29
N ILE A 17 -13.82 1.62 -6.59
CA ILE A 17 -12.39 1.89 -6.81
C ILE A 17 -11.89 1.17 -8.08
N ILE A 18 -12.47 0.00 -8.37
CA ILE A 18 -12.18 -0.77 -9.58
C ILE A 18 -13.49 -1.08 -10.30
N TYR A 19 -13.38 -1.39 -11.59
CA TYR A 19 -14.50 -1.81 -12.44
C TYR A 19 -14.09 -3.01 -13.30
N LEU A 20 -15.06 -3.66 -13.92
CA LEU A 20 -14.82 -4.80 -14.80
C LEU A 20 -14.40 -4.30 -16.18
N VAL A 21 -13.27 -4.81 -16.68
CA VAL A 21 -12.77 -4.57 -18.04
C VAL A 21 -12.85 -5.90 -18.79
N GLN A 22 -13.45 -5.89 -19.99
CA GLN A 22 -13.60 -7.09 -20.80
C GLN A 22 -12.31 -7.38 -21.58
N ASP A 23 -11.78 -6.39 -22.29
CA ASP A 23 -10.73 -6.58 -23.29
C ASP A 23 -9.52 -5.66 -23.02
N SER A 24 -8.77 -5.94 -21.95
CA SER A 24 -7.49 -5.26 -21.72
C SER A 24 -6.33 -6.04 -22.33
N GLU A 25 -5.51 -5.36 -23.13
CA GLU A 25 -4.24 -5.92 -23.61
C GLU A 25 -3.19 -6.03 -22.49
N TRP A 26 -3.43 -5.37 -21.35
CA TRP A 26 -2.51 -5.28 -20.23
C TRP A 26 -3.01 -6.07 -19.02
N VAL A 27 -2.12 -6.88 -18.44
CA VAL A 27 -2.40 -7.57 -17.19
C VAL A 27 -1.15 -7.60 -16.31
N SER A 28 -1.33 -7.27 -15.03
CA SER A 28 -0.29 -7.38 -14.01
C SER A 28 -0.67 -8.47 -13.01
N PRO A 29 0.27 -9.35 -12.61
CA PRO A 29 -0.04 -10.44 -11.69
C PRO A 29 -0.31 -9.92 -10.28
N VAL A 30 -1.19 -10.62 -9.56
CA VAL A 30 -1.52 -10.33 -8.16
C VAL A 30 -0.72 -11.23 -7.24
N GLN A 31 -0.08 -10.62 -6.25
CA GLN A 31 0.67 -11.27 -5.18
C GLN A 31 0.00 -11.03 -3.84
N VAL A 32 0.03 -12.04 -2.96
CA VAL A 32 -0.53 -11.91 -1.60
C VAL A 32 0.61 -11.89 -0.60
N VAL A 33 0.71 -10.78 0.13
CA VAL A 33 1.82 -10.51 1.05
C VAL A 33 1.33 -10.58 2.50
N PRO A 34 2.03 -11.29 3.40
CA PRO A 34 1.66 -11.31 4.81
C PRO A 34 1.89 -9.94 5.46
N LYS A 35 0.90 -9.46 6.20
CA LYS A 35 1.03 -8.27 7.06
C LYS A 35 1.66 -8.70 8.38
N MET A 36 2.90 -8.31 8.59
CA MET A 36 3.61 -8.56 9.84
C MET A 36 3.07 -7.65 10.94
N GLY A 37 2.76 -8.25 12.09
CA GLY A 37 2.38 -7.56 13.31
C GLY A 37 3.57 -7.17 14.18
N GLY A 38 3.27 -7.00 15.47
CA GLY A 38 4.28 -6.79 16.51
C GLY A 38 5.19 -8.01 16.70
N MET A 39 6.33 -7.77 17.35
CA MET A 39 7.26 -8.82 17.75
C MET A 39 6.65 -9.57 18.95
N THR A 40 6.57 -10.89 18.86
CA THR A 40 6.13 -11.76 19.95
C THR A 40 7.29 -12.68 20.33
N VAL A 41 7.54 -12.85 21.63
CA VAL A 41 8.59 -13.76 22.10
C VAL A 41 7.94 -15.13 22.36
N VAL A 42 8.38 -16.14 21.62
CA VAL A 42 7.86 -17.52 21.72
C VAL A 42 8.97 -18.42 22.25
N LYS A 43 8.65 -19.34 23.16
CA LYS A 43 9.61 -20.36 23.62
C LYS A 43 9.72 -21.48 22.57
N ASN A 44 10.94 -21.80 22.15
CA ASN A 44 11.23 -22.97 21.32
C ASN A 44 11.18 -24.27 22.15
N GLN A 45 11.30 -25.42 21.49
CA GLN A 45 11.42 -26.76 22.09
C GLN A 45 12.56 -26.85 23.12
N ASN A 46 13.61 -26.04 22.94
CA ASN A 46 14.76 -25.95 23.85
C ASN A 46 14.56 -24.91 24.98
N ASN A 47 13.34 -24.41 25.21
CA ASN A 47 13.02 -23.30 26.14
C ASN A 47 13.71 -21.96 25.85
N GLU A 48 14.36 -21.82 24.70
CA GLU A 48 14.96 -20.56 24.24
C GLU A 48 13.87 -19.58 23.80
N LEU A 49 14.02 -18.30 24.19
CA LEU A 49 13.11 -17.22 23.81
C LEU A 49 13.49 -16.70 22.43
N ILE A 50 12.70 -17.03 21.42
CA ILE A 50 12.92 -16.58 20.04
C ILE A 50 11.94 -15.44 19.72
N PRO A 51 12.43 -14.28 19.25
CA PRO A 51 11.56 -13.23 18.73
C PRO A 51 10.98 -13.68 17.38
N GLN A 52 9.68 -13.89 17.32
CA GLN A 52 8.96 -14.22 16.10
C GLN A 52 7.94 -13.11 15.78
N ARG A 53 7.82 -12.76 14.51
CA ARG A 53 6.82 -11.79 14.05
C ARG A 53 5.53 -12.50 13.70
N THR A 54 4.44 -12.18 14.41
CA THR A 54 3.13 -12.79 14.15
C THR A 54 2.49 -12.18 12.90
N VAL A 55 1.95 -13.00 12.01
CA VAL A 55 1.19 -12.53 10.84
C VAL A 55 -0.20 -12.08 11.30
N THR A 56 -0.51 -10.79 11.13
CA THR A 56 -1.78 -10.18 11.57
C THR A 56 -2.85 -10.13 10.48
N GLY A 57 -2.45 -10.38 9.24
CA GLY A 57 -3.36 -10.38 8.10
C GLY A 57 -2.61 -10.56 6.80
N TRP A 58 -3.31 -10.37 5.68
CA TRP A 58 -2.77 -10.51 4.34
C TRP A 58 -3.13 -9.27 3.51
N ARG A 59 -2.25 -8.89 2.59
CA ARG A 59 -2.44 -7.77 1.67
C ARG A 59 -2.41 -8.28 0.24
N MET A 60 -3.34 -7.79 -0.57
CA MET A 60 -3.29 -7.94 -2.02
C MET A 60 -2.34 -6.88 -2.57
N CYS A 61 -1.32 -7.29 -3.32
CA CYS A 61 -0.35 -6.41 -3.97
C CYS A 61 -0.31 -6.74 -5.46
N ILE A 62 -0.42 -5.72 -6.32
CA ILE A 62 -0.32 -5.88 -7.76
C ILE A 62 1.12 -5.59 -8.18
N ASP A 63 1.71 -6.47 -8.98
CA ASP A 63 3.09 -6.32 -9.43
C ASP A 63 3.15 -5.41 -10.67
N TYR A 64 3.28 -4.12 -10.43
CA TYR A 64 3.40 -3.10 -11.48
C TYR A 64 4.82 -2.93 -12.03
N ARG A 65 5.80 -3.80 -11.75
CA ARG A 65 7.18 -3.58 -12.21
C ARG A 65 7.30 -3.39 -13.72
N LYS A 66 6.59 -4.19 -14.52
CA LYS A 66 6.57 -4.05 -15.98
C LYS A 66 5.87 -2.77 -16.43
N LEU A 67 4.74 -2.43 -15.80
CA LEU A 67 3.99 -1.20 -16.06
C LEU A 67 4.85 0.04 -15.76
N ASN A 68 5.49 0.07 -14.59
CA ASN A 68 6.34 1.18 -14.15
C ASN A 68 7.54 1.43 -15.06
N VAL A 69 8.02 0.41 -15.78
CA VAL A 69 9.09 0.56 -16.78
C VAL A 69 8.55 1.15 -18.10
N ALA A 70 7.31 0.82 -18.47
CA ALA A 70 6.65 1.36 -19.66
C ALA A 70 6.11 2.79 -19.47
N THR A 71 5.76 3.17 -18.23
CA THR A 71 5.25 4.51 -17.91
C THR A 71 6.35 5.57 -17.88
N ARG A 72 6.07 6.76 -18.38
CA ARG A 72 6.95 7.93 -18.22
C ARG A 72 6.96 8.38 -16.76
N LYS A 73 8.16 8.50 -16.18
CA LYS A 73 8.32 9.02 -14.81
C LYS A 73 8.01 10.52 -14.77
N ASP A 74 7.04 10.89 -13.97
CA ASP A 74 6.78 12.29 -13.63
C ASP A 74 7.79 12.77 -12.59
N HIS A 75 8.33 13.98 -12.79
CA HIS A 75 9.31 14.61 -11.90
C HIS A 75 8.67 15.81 -11.21
N PHE A 76 7.58 15.56 -10.49
CA PHE A 76 6.94 16.60 -9.68
C PHE A 76 7.92 17.08 -8.59
N PRO A 77 8.20 18.40 -8.50
CA PRO A 77 9.14 18.92 -7.52
C PRO A 77 8.58 18.76 -6.12
N LEU A 78 9.14 17.84 -5.34
CA LEU A 78 8.85 17.73 -3.92
C LEU A 78 9.69 18.75 -3.14
N PRO A 79 9.10 19.44 -2.15
CA PRO A 79 9.84 20.38 -1.31
C PRO A 79 10.93 19.65 -0.51
N PHE A 80 12.02 20.36 -0.22
CA PHE A 80 13.06 19.85 0.66
C PHE A 80 12.52 19.72 2.10
N ILE A 81 12.87 18.63 2.76
CA ILE A 81 12.40 18.34 4.12
C ILE A 81 12.83 19.45 5.08
N ASP A 82 14.05 19.97 4.94
CA ASP A 82 14.58 21.01 5.83
C ASP A 82 13.75 22.30 5.75
N GLU A 83 13.35 22.72 4.55
CA GLU A 83 12.50 23.90 4.36
C GLU A 83 11.12 23.71 5.01
N MET A 84 10.56 22.50 4.91
CA MET A 84 9.29 22.18 5.57
C MET A 84 9.41 22.21 7.10
N LEU A 85 10.53 21.71 7.64
CA LEU A 85 10.78 21.68 9.08
C LEU A 85 11.03 23.07 9.66
N GLU A 86 11.78 23.93 8.98
CA GLU A 86 11.99 25.32 9.41
C GLU A 86 10.67 26.10 9.46
N ARG A 87 9.80 25.90 8.46
CA ARG A 87 8.45 26.48 8.47
C ARG A 87 7.63 25.99 9.65
N LEU A 88 7.71 24.70 9.96
CA LEU A 88 6.96 24.11 11.07
C LEU A 88 7.46 24.56 12.45
N ALA A 89 8.78 24.72 12.61
CA ALA A 89 9.42 25.07 13.89
C ALA A 89 9.01 26.45 14.43
N ASN A 90 8.57 27.36 13.56
CA ASN A 90 8.11 28.70 13.92
C ASN A 90 6.68 28.73 14.48
N HIS A 91 6.01 27.57 14.61
CA HIS A 91 4.64 27.47 15.12
C HIS A 91 4.59 26.75 16.47
N SER A 92 3.78 27.27 17.40
CA SER A 92 3.60 26.72 18.74
C SER A 92 2.72 25.46 18.80
N PHE A 93 1.91 25.22 17.78
CA PHE A 93 1.03 24.06 17.68
C PHE A 93 1.12 23.47 16.28
N SER A 94 1.19 22.14 16.19
CA SER A 94 1.16 21.40 14.94
C SER A 94 0.11 20.29 15.01
N CYS A 95 -0.52 20.00 13.88
CA CYS A 95 -1.44 18.87 13.73
C CYS A 95 -1.03 18.05 12.51
N TYR A 96 -1.13 16.73 12.63
CA TYR A 96 -0.85 15.79 11.54
C TYR A 96 -2.15 15.15 11.09
N LEU A 97 -2.37 15.13 9.78
CA LEU A 97 -3.51 14.47 9.15
C LEU A 97 -2.99 13.30 8.31
N ASP A 98 -3.51 12.10 8.58
CA ASP A 98 -3.23 10.94 7.74
C ASP A 98 -4.20 10.91 6.55
N GLY A 99 -3.64 10.90 5.34
CA GLY A 99 -4.36 10.70 4.09
C GLY A 99 -4.78 9.24 3.92
N TYR A 100 -5.63 8.73 4.82
CA TYR A 100 -6.02 7.33 4.84
C TYR A 100 -6.65 6.90 3.50
N PHE A 101 -6.03 5.91 2.85
CA PHE A 101 -6.34 5.48 1.48
C PHE A 101 -6.26 6.59 0.41
N GLY A 102 -5.38 7.58 0.59
CA GLY A 102 -5.24 8.73 -0.32
C GLY A 102 -5.12 8.34 -1.80
N TYR A 103 -4.33 7.30 -2.11
CA TYR A 103 -4.19 6.80 -3.48
C TYR A 103 -5.50 6.34 -4.13
N HIS A 104 -6.44 5.77 -3.36
CA HIS A 104 -7.72 5.29 -3.91
C HIS A 104 -8.76 6.41 -4.09
N ARG A 105 -8.44 7.64 -3.67
CA ARG A 105 -9.34 8.80 -3.83
C ARG A 105 -9.05 9.61 -5.09
N ILE A 106 -7.86 9.44 -5.67
CA ILE A 106 -7.46 10.16 -6.88
C ILE A 106 -7.90 9.32 -8.08
N PRO A 107 -8.74 9.86 -8.98
CA PRO A 107 -9.16 9.13 -10.17
C PRO A 107 -8.00 8.96 -11.15
N ILE A 108 -7.98 7.84 -11.86
CA ILE A 108 -7.10 7.60 -13.01
C ILE A 108 -7.67 8.35 -14.22
N HIS A 109 -6.80 8.80 -15.12
CA HIS A 109 -7.23 9.46 -16.35
C HIS A 109 -8.06 8.49 -17.21
N PRO A 110 -9.18 8.89 -17.83
CA PRO A 110 -10.05 7.98 -18.57
C PRO A 110 -9.38 7.28 -19.77
N ASP A 111 -8.33 7.88 -20.32
CA ASP A 111 -7.57 7.34 -21.46
C ASP A 111 -6.41 6.41 -21.05
N ASP A 112 -6.14 6.26 -19.74
CA ASP A 112 -5.15 5.33 -19.17
C ASP A 112 -5.81 4.05 -18.66
#